data_AF-K6DY90-F1
#
_entry.id   AF-K6DY90-F1
#
_cell.length_a   1.000
_cell.length_b   1.000
_cell.length_c   1.000
_cell.angle_alpha   90.00
_cell.angle_beta   90.00
_cell.angle_gamma   90.00
#
_symmetry.space_group_name_H-M   'P 1'
#
loop_
_entity.id
_entity.type
_entity.pdbx_description
1 polymer ?
#
loop_
_entity_poly.entity_id
_entity_poly.type
_entity_poly.pdbx_seq_one_letter_code
_entity_poly.pdbx_strand_id
1 'polypeptide(L)'
;MSLLVNWLESLHVDVKISNKCSRKRNLHSTCTFCVEECNFEAIIIHQQTIEINSERCTSCGDCMISCPLSAIEGIPASRKFDKGRLMYIEDYTPSVKELLIYRKRGLYSIAIVENALNQRWESVLNEANCKLKILGDQAIVVIQIDKEATLSRRAFFSSFQKEGKNMAKSMAPARWKIEADEWILKNYYPDYQFFKVKIDQNKCTLCQACFSFCSQKVFRVFDTFVQINNEKCVNCRDCQDICPEHAIQIIADFQEKSKLLENFRKKECRDCGQPFHTFKQEREKCHVCTGRDPEWLSPYL
;
A
#
# COMPACT_ATOMS: atom_id res chain seq x y z
N MET A 1 -20.56 -31.79 -21.37
CA MET A 1 -19.66 -31.26 -20.32
C MET A 1 -20.50 -30.89 -19.12
N SER A 2 -20.15 -31.38 -17.93
CA SER A 2 -20.97 -31.29 -16.73
C SER A 2 -20.94 -29.87 -16.14
N LEU A 3 -22.09 -29.37 -15.67
CA LEU A 3 -22.22 -28.14 -14.88
C LEU A 3 -21.23 -28.07 -13.70
N LEU A 4 -20.76 -29.22 -13.20
CA LEU A 4 -19.74 -29.31 -12.16
C LEU A 4 -18.34 -28.88 -12.61
N VAL A 5 -17.98 -29.07 -13.88
CA VAL A 5 -16.67 -28.65 -14.41
C VAL A 5 -16.62 -27.12 -14.53
N ASN A 6 -17.68 -26.51 -15.06
CA ASN A 6 -17.82 -25.06 -15.11
C ASN A 6 -17.89 -24.43 -13.70
N TRP A 7 -18.44 -25.13 -12.70
CA TRP A 7 -18.50 -24.65 -11.31
C TRP A 7 -17.14 -24.73 -10.60
N LEU A 8 -16.33 -25.76 -10.86
CA LEU A 8 -14.96 -25.87 -10.36
C LEU A 8 -14.00 -24.87 -11.02
N GLU A 9 -14.18 -24.59 -12.32
CA GLU A 9 -13.48 -23.50 -13.01
C GLU A 9 -13.95 -22.11 -12.53
N SER A 10 -15.10 -21.99 -11.86
CA SER A 10 -15.60 -20.74 -11.28
C SER A 10 -15.08 -20.45 -9.86
N LEU A 11 -14.20 -21.30 -9.32
CA LEU A 11 -13.51 -21.06 -8.03
C LEU A 11 -12.22 -20.25 -8.18
N HIS A 12 -11.88 -19.80 -9.40
CA HIS A 12 -10.87 -18.76 -9.57
C HIS A 12 -11.33 -17.54 -8.78
N VAL A 13 -10.62 -17.22 -7.71
CA VAL A 13 -10.82 -15.99 -6.97
C VAL A 13 -10.54 -14.87 -7.96
N ASP A 14 -11.59 -14.24 -8.49
CA ASP A 14 -11.47 -13.14 -9.44
C ASP A 14 -10.72 -12.00 -8.76
N VAL A 15 -9.43 -11.86 -9.08
CA VAL A 15 -8.63 -10.72 -8.62
C VAL A 15 -9.09 -9.50 -9.41
N LYS A 16 -9.61 -8.50 -8.72
CA LYS A 16 -10.19 -7.30 -9.34
C LYS A 16 -9.30 -6.09 -9.11
N ILE A 17 -9.03 -5.34 -10.17
CA ILE A 17 -8.27 -4.08 -10.08
C ILE A 17 -9.25 -2.90 -9.99
N SER A 18 -9.34 -2.29 -8.81
CA SER A 18 -10.24 -1.17 -8.56
C SER A 18 -9.73 0.15 -9.16
N ASN A 19 -10.61 1.16 -9.22
CA ASN A 19 -10.29 2.51 -9.70
C ASN A 19 -9.36 3.29 -8.75
N LYS A 20 -8.96 2.69 -7.62
CA LYS A 20 -7.94 3.27 -6.74
C LYS A 20 -6.54 3.12 -7.32
N CYS A 21 -6.32 2.18 -8.24
CA CYS A 21 -5.00 1.95 -8.84
C CYS A 21 -4.42 3.26 -9.38
N SER A 22 -3.18 3.57 -8.99
CA SER A 22 -2.49 4.80 -9.40
C SER A 22 -2.50 4.95 -10.93
N ARG A 23 -2.23 3.87 -11.68
CA ARG A 23 -2.24 3.88 -13.15
C ARG A 23 -3.60 4.22 -13.76
N LYS A 24 -4.71 3.83 -13.13
CA LYS A 24 -6.08 4.18 -13.57
C LYS A 24 -6.43 5.64 -13.28
N ARG A 25 -5.77 6.27 -12.31
CA ARG A 25 -6.02 7.65 -11.87
C ARG A 25 -5.05 8.65 -12.49
N ASN A 26 -3.84 8.21 -12.80
CA ASN A 26 -2.73 9.01 -13.28
C ASN A 26 -2.12 8.38 -14.53
N LEU A 27 -2.28 9.06 -15.67
CA LEU A 27 -1.70 8.66 -16.96
C LEU A 27 -0.17 8.57 -16.94
N HIS A 28 0.47 9.34 -16.06
CA HIS A 28 1.92 9.37 -15.90
C HIS A 28 2.40 8.54 -14.70
N SER A 29 1.58 7.63 -14.19
CA SER A 29 1.93 6.80 -13.04
C SER A 29 3.18 5.97 -13.31
N THR A 30 4.14 6.05 -12.38
CA THR A 30 5.37 5.23 -12.39
C THR A 30 5.25 3.99 -11.50
N CYS A 31 4.09 3.74 -10.90
CA CYS A 31 3.89 2.72 -9.87
C CYS A 31 4.12 1.28 -10.37
N THR A 32 4.95 0.52 -9.63
CA THR A 32 5.38 -0.86 -9.95
C THR A 32 5.26 -1.83 -8.76
N PHE A 33 4.83 -1.39 -7.57
CA PHE A 33 4.83 -2.18 -6.33
C PHE A 33 4.24 -3.60 -6.44
N CYS A 34 3.17 -3.79 -7.22
CA CYS A 34 2.55 -5.11 -7.39
C CYS A 34 3.36 -6.02 -8.31
N VAL A 35 4.01 -5.45 -9.33
CA VAL A 35 4.85 -6.17 -10.28
C VAL A 35 6.14 -6.61 -9.60
N GLU A 36 6.78 -5.71 -8.85
CA GLU A 36 8.03 -5.97 -8.12
C GLU A 36 7.91 -7.08 -7.09
N GLU A 37 6.72 -7.25 -6.50
CA GLU A 37 6.46 -8.26 -5.46
C GLU A 37 5.91 -9.59 -6.03
N CYS A 38 5.62 -9.64 -7.32
CA CYS A 38 5.10 -10.84 -7.96
C CYS A 38 6.22 -11.79 -8.39
N ASN A 39 6.61 -12.71 -7.52
CA ASN A 39 7.64 -13.74 -7.81
C ASN A 39 7.26 -14.73 -8.93
N PHE A 40 6.01 -14.70 -9.41
CA PHE A 40 5.51 -15.56 -10.48
C PHE A 40 5.35 -14.82 -11.81
N GLU A 41 5.74 -13.54 -11.87
CA GLU A 41 5.60 -12.70 -13.07
C GLU A 41 4.18 -12.74 -13.67
N ALA A 42 3.18 -12.82 -12.79
CA ALA A 42 1.77 -12.91 -13.17
C ALA A 42 1.16 -11.54 -13.45
N ILE A 43 1.86 -10.44 -13.14
CA ILE A 43 1.33 -9.07 -13.27
C ILE A 43 2.11 -8.33 -14.34
N ILE A 44 1.39 -7.86 -15.36
CA ILE A 44 1.95 -7.12 -16.49
C ILE A 44 1.33 -5.72 -16.49
N ILE A 45 2.15 -4.69 -16.69
CA ILE A 45 1.66 -3.33 -16.91
C ILE A 45 1.24 -3.19 -18.36
N HIS A 46 -0.03 -2.86 -18.58
CA HIS A 46 -0.57 -2.59 -19.90
C HIS A 46 -1.19 -1.18 -19.91
N GLN A 47 -0.49 -0.24 -20.55
CA GLN A 47 -0.87 1.18 -20.64
C GLN A 47 -1.18 1.80 -19.26
N GLN A 48 -2.45 2.12 -19.02
CA GLN A 48 -2.98 2.81 -17.82
C GLN A 48 -3.49 1.83 -16.76
N THR A 49 -3.20 0.53 -16.90
CA THR A 49 -3.63 -0.46 -15.92
C THR A 49 -2.65 -1.62 -15.79
N ILE A 50 -3.00 -2.57 -14.95
CA ILE A 50 -2.29 -3.84 -14.82
C ILE A 50 -3.22 -4.97 -15.20
N GLU A 51 -2.66 -6.00 -15.80
CA GLU A 51 -3.33 -7.24 -16.15
C GLU A 51 -2.70 -8.38 -15.36
N ILE A 52 -3.54 -9.31 -14.89
CA ILE A 52 -3.10 -10.47 -14.13
C ILE A 52 -3.28 -11.71 -15.02
N ASN A 53 -2.16 -12.36 -15.33
CA ASN A 53 -2.16 -13.65 -16.00
C ASN A 53 -2.63 -14.73 -15.01
N SER A 54 -3.82 -15.28 -15.25
CA SER A 54 -4.44 -16.30 -14.41
C SER A 54 -3.70 -17.63 -14.40
N GLU A 55 -2.98 -17.97 -15.48
CA GLU A 55 -2.19 -19.21 -15.59
C GLU A 55 -0.94 -19.17 -14.71
N ARG A 56 -0.39 -17.97 -14.48
CA ARG A 56 0.78 -17.74 -13.62
C ARG A 56 0.40 -17.36 -12.18
N CYS A 57 -0.82 -16.85 -11.96
CA CYS A 57 -1.25 -16.37 -10.66
C CYS A 57 -1.49 -17.52 -9.66
N THR A 58 -0.76 -17.51 -8.55
CA THR A 58 -0.93 -18.51 -7.48
C THR A 58 -1.90 -18.08 -6.38
N SER A 59 -2.55 -16.92 -6.53
CA SER A 59 -3.39 -16.31 -5.49
C SER A 59 -2.68 -16.13 -4.14
N CYS A 60 -1.35 -15.92 -4.15
CA CYS A 60 -0.56 -15.75 -2.93
C CYS A 60 -0.97 -14.50 -2.14
N GLY A 61 -1.34 -13.42 -2.83
CA GLY A 61 -1.84 -12.16 -2.26
C GLY A 61 -0.79 -11.07 -2.06
N ASP A 62 0.48 -11.31 -2.38
CA ASP A 62 1.58 -10.37 -2.09
C ASP A 62 1.39 -9.01 -2.79
N CYS A 63 0.86 -9.03 -4.02
CA CYS A 63 0.50 -7.81 -4.76
C CYS A 63 -0.61 -6.98 -4.10
N MET A 64 -1.55 -7.62 -3.39
CA MET A 64 -2.62 -6.94 -2.64
C MET A 64 -2.03 -6.23 -1.42
N ILE A 65 -1.10 -6.91 -0.75
CA ILE A 65 -0.41 -6.44 0.46
C ILE A 65 0.55 -5.31 0.11
N SER A 66 1.30 -5.42 -0.98
CA SER A 66 2.27 -4.39 -1.39
C SER A 66 1.62 -3.13 -1.94
N CYS A 67 0.40 -3.23 -2.47
CA CYS A 67 -0.29 -2.09 -3.06
C CYS A 67 -0.51 -0.98 -2.01
N PRO A 68 0.08 0.22 -2.19
CA PRO A 68 -0.07 1.33 -1.25
C PRO A 68 -1.50 1.88 -1.21
N LEU A 69 -2.27 1.68 -2.29
CA LEU A 69 -3.64 2.14 -2.45
C LEU A 69 -4.68 1.03 -2.24
N SER A 70 -4.24 -0.19 -1.86
CA SER A 70 -5.10 -1.37 -1.74
C SER A 70 -6.04 -1.56 -2.94
N ALA A 71 -5.50 -1.37 -4.14
CA ALA A 71 -6.28 -1.34 -5.38
C ALA A 71 -6.55 -2.73 -5.97
N ILE A 72 -5.87 -3.76 -5.48
CA ILE A 72 -6.03 -5.15 -5.92
C ILE A 72 -6.92 -5.84 -4.89
N GLU A 73 -8.13 -6.19 -5.29
CA GLU A 73 -9.14 -6.83 -4.46
C GLU A 73 -9.12 -8.34 -4.70
N GLY A 74 -9.15 -9.13 -3.64
CA GLY A 74 -9.20 -10.59 -3.72
C GLY A 74 -8.95 -11.22 -2.35
N ILE A 75 -8.88 -12.55 -2.30
CA ILE A 75 -8.66 -13.29 -1.07
C ILE A 75 -7.28 -13.96 -1.15
N PRO A 76 -6.31 -13.61 -0.28
CA PRO A 76 -5.04 -14.32 -0.22
C PRO A 76 -5.27 -15.74 0.29
N ALA A 77 -4.97 -16.75 -0.53
CA ALA A 77 -5.27 -18.15 -0.20
C ALA A 77 -4.10 -18.87 0.50
N SER A 78 -2.90 -18.30 0.46
CA SER A 78 -1.67 -19.00 0.86
C SER A 78 -1.40 -19.04 2.37
N ARG A 79 -2.00 -18.12 3.16
CA ARG A 79 -1.70 -17.98 4.59
C ARG A 79 -2.53 -18.95 5.43
N LYS A 80 -1.86 -19.70 6.30
CA LYS A 80 -2.53 -20.63 7.23
C LYS A 80 -2.59 -20.03 8.62
N PHE A 81 -3.79 -20.02 9.21
CA PHE A 81 -4.01 -19.53 10.56
C PHE A 81 -4.70 -20.57 11.42
N ASP A 82 -4.27 -20.68 12.68
CA ASP A 82 -4.96 -21.42 13.73
C ASP A 82 -5.18 -20.51 14.94
N LYS A 83 -6.42 -20.35 15.41
CA LYS A 83 -6.73 -19.68 16.70
C LYS A 83 -5.95 -18.38 17.04
N GLY A 84 -5.65 -17.52 16.06
CA GLY A 84 -4.93 -16.26 16.27
C GLY A 84 -3.41 -16.37 16.13
N ARG A 85 -2.98 -17.45 15.47
CA ARG A 85 -1.60 -17.81 15.20
C ARG A 85 -1.41 -17.91 13.70
N LEU A 86 -0.31 -17.37 13.20
CA LEU A 86 0.12 -17.54 11.82
C LEU A 86 1.04 -18.76 11.78
N MET A 87 0.76 -19.71 10.90
CA MET A 87 1.59 -20.89 10.75
C MET A 87 2.84 -20.55 9.93
N TYR A 88 4.01 -20.95 10.43
CA TYR A 88 5.25 -20.85 9.68
C TYR A 88 5.21 -21.76 8.44
N ILE A 89 5.67 -21.23 7.31
CA ILE A 89 5.86 -21.93 6.04
C ILE A 89 7.20 -21.43 5.47
N GLU A 90 8.04 -22.35 4.99
CA GLU A 90 9.41 -22.04 4.56
C GLU A 90 9.47 -21.21 3.28
N ASP A 91 8.62 -21.54 2.28
CA ASP A 91 8.60 -20.90 0.95
C ASP A 91 7.95 -19.52 0.91
N TYR A 92 7.59 -18.99 2.07
CA TYR A 92 6.86 -17.74 2.20
C TYR A 92 7.44 -16.92 3.36
N THR A 93 7.48 -15.60 3.25
CA THR A 93 7.84 -14.72 4.37
C THR A 93 6.92 -13.49 4.36
N PRO A 94 6.25 -13.16 5.48
CA PRO A 94 5.40 -11.98 5.54
C PRO A 94 6.20 -10.70 5.42
N SER A 95 5.55 -9.65 4.93
CA SER A 95 6.11 -8.31 5.05
C SER A 95 5.90 -7.76 6.47
N VAL A 96 6.69 -6.76 6.85
CA VAL A 96 6.49 -6.05 8.12
C VAL A 96 5.10 -5.44 8.18
N LYS A 97 4.65 -4.82 7.08
CA LYS A 97 3.30 -4.27 6.92
C LYS A 97 2.21 -5.31 7.24
N GLU A 98 2.36 -6.51 6.73
CA GLU A 98 1.42 -7.61 6.93
C GLU A 98 1.36 -8.05 8.40
N LEU A 99 2.53 -8.24 9.06
CA LEU A 99 2.57 -8.60 10.48
C LEU A 99 1.93 -7.53 11.37
N LEU A 100 2.15 -6.24 11.09
CA LEU A 100 1.53 -5.15 11.82
C LEU A 100 0.00 -5.17 11.69
N ILE A 101 -0.52 -5.35 10.47
CA ILE A 101 -1.97 -5.45 10.23
C ILE A 101 -2.55 -6.69 10.92
N TYR A 102 -1.92 -7.86 10.77
CA TYR A 102 -2.37 -9.07 11.44
C TYR A 102 -2.37 -8.92 12.96
N ARG A 103 -1.36 -8.25 13.53
CA ARG A 103 -1.30 -7.97 14.96
C ARG A 103 -2.53 -7.20 15.43
N LYS A 104 -2.90 -6.12 14.73
CA LYS A 104 -4.11 -5.34 15.02
C LYS A 104 -5.41 -6.13 14.82
N ARG A 105 -5.39 -7.16 13.96
CA ARG A 105 -6.50 -8.09 13.75
C ARG A 105 -6.51 -9.29 14.72
N GLY A 106 -5.68 -9.26 15.76
CA GLY A 106 -5.69 -10.28 16.83
C GLY A 106 -4.71 -11.43 16.64
N LEU A 107 -3.69 -11.28 15.79
CA LEU A 107 -2.54 -12.18 15.74
C LEU A 107 -1.72 -11.97 17.02
N TYR A 108 -1.35 -13.02 17.72
CA TYR A 108 -0.47 -12.91 18.89
C TYR A 108 0.77 -13.79 18.82
N SER A 109 0.80 -14.78 17.92
CA SER A 109 1.98 -15.64 17.77
C SER A 109 2.16 -16.19 16.36
N ILE A 110 3.39 -16.61 16.09
CA ILE A 110 3.77 -17.45 14.94
C ILE A 110 4.00 -18.86 15.47
N ALA A 111 3.34 -19.84 14.87
CA ALA A 111 3.43 -21.23 15.27
C ALA A 111 4.40 -21.99 14.37
N ILE A 112 5.36 -22.67 14.98
CA ILE A 112 6.31 -23.59 14.35
C ILE A 112 6.06 -25.01 14.86
N VAL A 113 6.23 -26.02 13.99
CA VAL A 113 6.00 -27.44 14.38
C VAL A 113 7.32 -28.14 14.65
N GLU A 114 8.24 -28.11 13.69
CA GLU A 114 9.52 -28.84 13.77
C GLU A 114 10.72 -27.91 13.58
N ASN A 115 10.64 -26.99 12.62
CA ASN A 115 11.76 -26.14 12.23
C ASN A 115 11.73 -24.79 12.98
N ALA A 116 12.92 -24.27 13.27
CA ALA A 116 13.07 -22.86 13.62
C ALA A 116 12.68 -21.96 12.45
N LEU A 117 12.42 -20.67 12.74
CA LEU A 117 12.24 -19.68 11.69
C LEU A 117 13.53 -19.58 10.87
N ASN A 118 13.40 -19.41 9.55
CA ASN A 118 14.53 -19.06 8.73
C ASN A 118 14.94 -17.58 8.95
N GLN A 119 16.14 -17.21 8.48
CA GLN A 119 16.70 -15.87 8.67
C GLN A 119 15.78 -14.74 8.14
N ARG A 120 15.03 -14.99 7.06
CA ARG A 120 14.11 -14.00 6.48
C ARG A 120 12.95 -13.71 7.43
N TRP A 121 12.32 -14.76 7.97
CA TRP A 121 11.27 -14.64 8.98
C TRP A 121 11.78 -13.94 10.25
N GLU A 122 12.95 -14.33 10.74
CA GLU A 122 13.53 -13.70 11.93
C GLU A 122 13.75 -12.20 11.73
N SER A 123 14.32 -11.81 10.58
CA SER A 123 14.54 -10.40 10.23
C SER A 123 13.24 -9.61 10.23
N VAL A 124 12.20 -10.09 9.52
CA VAL A 124 10.91 -9.41 9.43
C VAL A 124 10.23 -9.35 10.79
N LEU A 125 10.21 -10.46 11.54
CA LEU A 125 9.57 -10.52 12.85
C LEU A 125 10.24 -9.57 13.83
N ASN A 126 11.57 -9.50 13.83
CA ASN A 126 12.32 -8.57 14.66
C ASN A 126 12.00 -7.12 14.30
N GLU A 127 12.01 -6.76 13.02
CA GLU A 127 11.65 -5.41 12.58
C GLU A 127 10.20 -5.06 12.96
N ALA A 128 9.26 -5.99 12.73
CA ALA A 128 7.86 -5.81 13.10
C ALA A 128 7.70 -5.61 14.61
N ASN A 129 8.36 -6.43 15.44
CA ASN A 129 8.30 -6.31 16.89
C ASN A 129 8.94 -5.01 17.41
N CYS A 130 10.03 -4.54 16.79
CA CYS A 130 10.59 -3.21 17.07
C CYS A 130 9.56 -2.11 16.79
N LYS A 131 8.85 -2.17 15.66
CA LYS A 131 7.79 -1.21 15.35
C LYS A 131 6.59 -1.35 16.29
N LEU A 132 6.12 -2.56 16.59
CA LEU A 132 5.02 -2.80 17.53
C LEU A 132 5.29 -2.21 18.91
N LYS A 133 6.52 -2.33 19.40
CA LYS A 133 6.95 -1.70 20.66
C LYS A 133 6.76 -0.18 20.63
N ILE A 134 7.14 0.48 19.54
CA ILE A 134 6.95 1.93 19.35
C ILE A 134 5.45 2.25 19.25
N LEU A 135 4.66 1.40 18.59
CA LEU A 135 3.20 1.55 18.44
C LEU A 135 2.42 1.29 19.73
N GLY A 136 3.08 0.88 20.81
CA GLY A 136 2.44 0.48 22.07
C GLY A 136 1.71 -0.87 22.02
N ASP A 137 1.95 -1.69 21.00
CA ASP A 137 1.41 -3.04 20.88
C ASP A 137 2.37 -4.08 21.48
N GLN A 138 1.83 -5.22 21.92
CA GLN A 138 2.71 -6.33 22.37
C GLN A 138 3.33 -7.04 21.17
N ALA A 139 4.56 -7.55 21.37
CA ALA A 139 5.29 -8.33 20.39
C ALA A 139 4.53 -9.61 19.98
N ILE A 140 4.72 -10.02 18.74
CA ILE A 140 4.34 -11.33 18.23
C ILE A 140 5.41 -12.32 18.67
N VAL A 141 5.01 -13.37 19.39
CA VAL A 141 5.92 -14.40 19.90
C VAL A 141 5.95 -15.63 18.99
N VAL A 142 7.06 -16.36 18.99
CA VAL A 142 7.16 -17.66 18.31
C VAL A 142 6.84 -18.76 19.32
N ILE A 143 5.98 -19.70 18.95
CA ILE A 143 5.64 -20.85 19.78
C ILE A 143 5.84 -22.16 19.02
N GLN A 144 6.36 -23.17 19.72
CA GLN A 144 6.32 -24.55 19.23
C GLN A 144 4.96 -25.16 19.51
N ILE A 145 4.42 -25.88 18.51
CA ILE A 145 3.17 -26.62 18.63
C ILE A 145 3.38 -28.07 18.22
N ASP A 146 2.80 -29.00 18.98
CA ASP A 146 2.92 -30.42 18.70
C ASP A 146 2.15 -30.81 17.44
N LYS A 147 2.74 -31.71 16.64
CA LYS A 147 2.14 -32.24 15.40
C LYS A 147 0.77 -32.91 15.67
N GLU A 148 0.58 -33.52 16.84
CA GLU A 148 -0.68 -34.19 17.22
C GLU A 148 -1.83 -33.22 17.58
N ALA A 149 -1.53 -31.96 17.89
CA ALA A 149 -2.55 -30.93 18.08
C ALA A 149 -3.21 -30.49 16.75
N THR A 150 -2.62 -30.89 15.60
CA THR A 150 -3.25 -30.75 14.28
C THR A 150 -4.13 -31.96 13.97
N LEU A 151 -5.34 -31.95 14.54
CA LEU A 151 -6.48 -32.84 14.25
C LEU A 151 -6.23 -34.35 14.49
N SER A 152 -6.81 -34.93 15.54
CA SER A 152 -6.87 -36.38 15.68
C SER A 152 -7.53 -37.01 14.44
N ARG A 153 -6.91 -38.05 13.89
CA ARG A 153 -7.42 -38.79 12.71
C ARG A 153 -8.88 -39.23 12.84
N ARG A 154 -9.39 -39.41 14.08
CA ARG A 154 -10.80 -39.72 14.36
C ARG A 154 -11.77 -38.55 14.15
N ALA A 155 -11.34 -37.30 14.38
CA ALA A 155 -12.12 -36.10 14.03
C ALA A 155 -12.11 -35.83 12.51
N PHE A 156 -11.06 -36.28 11.82
CA PHE A 156 -10.92 -36.14 10.37
C PHE A 156 -11.85 -37.10 9.60
N PHE A 157 -11.93 -38.38 9.98
CA PHE A 157 -12.75 -39.36 9.25
C PHE A 157 -14.26 -39.30 9.55
N SER A 158 -14.66 -38.81 10.73
CA SER A 158 -16.08 -38.68 11.10
C SER A 158 -16.79 -37.47 10.47
N SER A 159 -16.03 -36.44 10.07
CA SER A 159 -16.52 -35.32 9.24
C SER A 159 -16.62 -35.72 7.75
N PHE A 160 -15.68 -36.54 7.26
CA PHE A 160 -15.57 -36.88 5.84
C PHE A 160 -16.79 -37.64 5.25
N GLN A 161 -17.54 -38.39 6.05
CA GLN A 161 -18.73 -39.10 5.57
C GLN A 161 -20.01 -38.24 5.55
N LYS A 162 -20.04 -37.11 6.26
CA LYS A 162 -21.17 -36.16 6.25
C LYS A 162 -20.90 -34.90 5.41
N GLU A 163 -19.65 -34.60 5.10
CA GLU A 163 -19.22 -33.34 4.46
C GLU A 163 -18.50 -33.53 3.11
N GLY A 164 -18.76 -34.63 2.39
CA GLY A 164 -18.28 -34.81 1.00
C GLY A 164 -18.77 -33.72 0.02
N LYS A 165 -19.68 -32.83 0.44
CA LYS A 165 -20.13 -31.64 -0.32
C LYS A 165 -19.40 -30.34 0.04
N ASN A 166 -18.56 -30.31 1.07
CA ASN A 166 -17.85 -29.12 1.56
C ASN A 166 -16.32 -29.19 1.38
N MET A 167 -15.83 -30.02 0.44
CA MET A 167 -14.40 -30.25 0.16
C MET A 167 -13.63 -29.04 -0.43
N ALA A 168 -14.12 -27.80 -0.31
CA ALA A 168 -13.53 -26.62 -0.95
C ALA A 168 -13.42 -25.38 -0.04
N LYS A 169 -12.99 -25.55 1.22
CA LYS A 169 -12.56 -24.42 2.05
C LYS A 169 -11.24 -24.69 2.75
N SER A 170 -10.16 -24.75 1.96
CA SER A 170 -8.87 -24.20 2.38
C SER A 170 -9.05 -22.69 2.59
N MET A 171 -9.64 -22.30 3.71
CA MET A 171 -9.91 -20.90 4.00
C MET A 171 -9.33 -20.57 5.36
N ALA A 172 -8.44 -19.58 5.38
CA ALA A 172 -8.25 -18.79 6.58
C ALA A 172 -9.64 -18.44 7.14
N PRO A 173 -9.90 -18.63 8.46
CA PRO A 173 -11.18 -18.31 9.09
C PRO A 173 -11.67 -16.93 8.63
N ALA A 174 -12.98 -16.71 8.46
CA ALA A 174 -13.53 -15.48 7.85
C ALA A 174 -12.91 -14.17 8.38
N ARG A 175 -12.52 -14.11 9.66
CA ARG A 175 -11.78 -12.99 10.28
C ARG A 175 -10.45 -12.61 9.60
N TRP A 176 -9.81 -13.52 8.89
CA TRP A 176 -8.52 -13.37 8.22
C TRP A 176 -8.64 -13.15 6.71
N LYS A 177 -9.86 -13.22 6.18
CA LYS A 177 -10.12 -12.69 4.85
C LYS A 177 -10.01 -11.18 4.96
N ILE A 178 -9.03 -10.63 4.26
CA ILE A 178 -8.77 -9.19 4.25
C ILE A 178 -9.34 -8.65 2.95
N GLU A 179 -10.32 -7.76 3.07
CA GLU A 179 -10.98 -7.12 1.93
C GLU A 179 -10.13 -5.98 1.36
N ALA A 180 -10.56 -5.41 0.24
CA ALA A 180 -9.96 -4.19 -0.31
C ALA A 180 -10.01 -3.04 0.72
N ASP A 181 -8.99 -2.18 0.76
CA ASP A 181 -8.72 -1.10 1.75
C ASP A 181 -8.21 -1.50 3.12
N GLU A 182 -8.32 -2.77 3.49
CA GLU A 182 -7.81 -3.27 4.77
C GLU A 182 -6.28 -3.51 4.74
N TRP A 183 -5.62 -3.31 3.59
CA TRP A 183 -4.16 -3.34 3.48
C TRP A 183 -3.51 -1.96 3.66
N ILE A 184 -4.15 -1.01 4.31
CA ILE A 184 -3.60 0.35 4.49
C ILE A 184 -3.26 0.59 5.97
N LEU A 185 -1.97 0.69 6.29
CA LEU A 185 -1.49 0.79 7.68
C LEU A 185 -2.08 1.96 8.49
N LYS A 186 -2.27 3.13 7.88
CA LYS A 186 -2.83 4.29 8.59
C LYS A 186 -4.24 4.07 9.14
N ASN A 187 -4.99 3.11 8.57
CA ASN A 187 -6.33 2.78 9.06
C ASN A 187 -6.27 2.06 10.42
N TYR A 188 -5.14 1.41 10.72
CA TYR A 188 -4.89 0.71 11.99
C TYR A 188 -4.09 1.54 12.99
N TYR A 189 -3.30 2.49 12.50
CA TYR A 189 -2.37 3.29 13.30
C TYR A 189 -2.52 4.80 12.97
N PRO A 190 -3.67 5.43 13.28
CA PRO A 190 -3.96 6.81 12.87
C PRO A 190 -3.11 7.86 13.61
N ASP A 191 -2.47 7.48 14.72
CA ASP A 191 -1.62 8.35 15.53
C ASP A 191 -0.14 8.31 15.13
N TYR A 192 0.20 7.54 14.09
CA TYR A 192 1.56 7.38 13.61
C TYR A 192 1.66 7.72 12.12
N GLN A 193 2.82 8.21 11.72
CA GLN A 193 3.20 8.31 10.32
C GLN A 193 4.22 7.23 9.98
N PHE A 194 4.13 6.68 8.77
CA PHE A 194 5.10 5.74 8.21
C PHE A 194 5.96 6.38 7.13
N PHE A 195 5.51 7.53 6.61
CA PHE A 195 6.14 8.24 5.52
C PHE A 195 6.05 9.74 5.76
N LYS A 196 7.04 10.48 5.26
CA LYS A 196 7.06 11.93 5.26
C LYS A 196 7.15 12.47 3.85
N VAL A 197 6.28 13.42 3.54
CA VAL A 197 6.33 14.18 2.30
C VAL A 197 7.20 15.41 2.51
N LYS A 198 8.19 15.60 1.63
CA LYS A 198 9.05 16.78 1.55
C LYS A 198 8.73 17.55 0.28
N ILE A 199 8.65 18.87 0.38
CA ILE A 199 8.49 19.79 -0.74
C ILE A 199 9.81 20.54 -0.92
N ASP A 200 10.43 20.42 -2.08
CA ASP A 200 11.55 21.27 -2.46
C ASP A 200 11.02 22.67 -2.78
N GLN A 201 11.18 23.58 -1.82
CA GLN A 201 10.74 24.98 -1.94
C GLN A 201 11.48 25.75 -3.06
N ASN A 202 12.62 25.25 -3.55
CA ASN A 202 13.33 25.86 -4.65
C ASN A 202 12.72 25.55 -6.01
N LYS A 203 12.14 24.36 -6.15
CA LYS A 203 11.52 23.88 -7.38
C LYS A 203 10.01 24.10 -7.39
N CYS A 204 9.34 23.97 -6.25
CA CYS A 204 7.88 24.02 -6.19
C CYS A 204 7.35 25.40 -6.61
N THR A 205 6.44 25.38 -7.58
CA THR A 205 5.79 26.58 -8.13
C THR A 205 4.44 26.88 -7.47
N LEU A 206 4.03 26.07 -6.49
CA LEU A 206 2.72 26.15 -5.83
C LEU A 206 1.55 26.14 -6.83
N CYS A 207 1.66 25.36 -7.91
CA CYS A 207 0.56 25.11 -8.85
C CYS A 207 -0.58 24.26 -8.25
N GLN A 208 -0.32 23.63 -7.09
CA GLN A 208 -1.26 22.83 -6.30
C GLN A 208 -1.80 21.55 -6.98
N ALA A 209 -1.32 21.19 -8.17
CA ALA A 209 -1.75 19.97 -8.87
C ALA A 209 -1.59 18.72 -7.99
N CYS A 210 -0.41 18.54 -7.38
CA CYS A 210 -0.15 17.40 -6.48
C CYS A 210 -0.98 17.44 -5.19
N PHE A 211 -1.37 18.63 -4.71
CA PHE A 211 -2.19 18.79 -3.52
C PHE A 211 -3.62 18.31 -3.78
N SER A 212 -4.20 18.78 -4.88
CA SER A 212 -5.56 18.43 -5.32
C SER A 212 -5.68 16.97 -5.77
N PHE A 213 -4.62 16.42 -6.39
CA PHE A 213 -4.63 15.05 -6.90
C PHE A 213 -4.49 13.97 -5.82
N CYS A 214 -4.02 14.32 -4.63
CA CYS A 214 -3.76 13.38 -3.55
C CYS A 214 -5.05 12.75 -3.00
N SER A 215 -5.36 11.50 -3.39
CA SER A 215 -6.53 10.75 -2.89
C SER A 215 -6.53 10.52 -1.38
N GLN A 216 -5.36 10.61 -0.76
CA GLN A 216 -5.19 10.43 0.68
C GLN A 216 -5.40 11.72 1.48
N LYS A 217 -5.60 12.87 0.81
CA LYS A 217 -5.82 14.19 1.45
C LYS A 217 -4.72 14.56 2.45
N VAL A 218 -3.46 14.28 2.08
CA VAL A 218 -2.27 14.62 2.88
C VAL A 218 -2.14 16.15 3.01
N PHE A 219 -2.38 16.87 1.94
CA PHE A 219 -2.23 18.33 1.88
C PHE A 219 -3.53 19.03 2.25
N ARG A 220 -3.46 20.02 3.14
CA ARG A 220 -4.54 20.98 3.41
C ARG A 220 -4.00 22.39 3.21
N VAL A 221 -4.49 23.07 2.18
CA VAL A 221 -4.04 24.41 1.80
C VAL A 221 -4.87 25.45 2.55
N PHE A 222 -4.19 26.46 3.10
CA PHE A 222 -4.75 27.66 3.71
C PHE A 222 -4.20 28.89 2.97
N ASP A 223 -4.62 30.10 3.36
CA ASP A 223 -4.26 31.33 2.64
C ASP A 223 -2.74 31.63 2.62
N THR A 224 -2.03 31.25 3.69
CA THR A 224 -0.61 31.58 3.88
C THR A 224 0.29 30.38 4.16
N PHE A 225 -0.27 29.17 4.23
CA PHE A 225 0.52 27.97 4.47
C PHE A 225 -0.19 26.72 3.96
N VAL A 226 0.59 25.66 3.74
CA VAL A 226 0.05 24.31 3.53
C VAL A 226 0.39 23.45 4.74
N GLN A 227 -0.63 22.80 5.29
CA GLN A 227 -0.47 21.77 6.30
C GLN A 227 -0.28 20.41 5.62
N ILE A 228 0.78 19.70 6.00
CA ILE A 228 1.12 18.37 5.50
C ILE A 228 0.86 17.35 6.61
N ASN A 229 -0.15 16.50 6.40
CA ASN A 229 -0.60 15.46 7.32
C ASN A 229 0.05 14.13 6.94
N ASN A 230 1.29 13.92 7.39
CA ASN A 230 2.13 12.79 7.01
C ASN A 230 1.54 11.43 7.43
N GLU A 231 0.73 11.39 8.50
CA GLU A 231 0.02 10.19 8.96
C GLU A 231 -0.95 9.64 7.92
N LYS A 232 -1.38 10.48 6.96
CA LYS A 232 -2.27 10.07 5.88
C LYS A 232 -1.54 9.51 4.67
N CYS A 233 -0.23 9.73 4.56
CA CYS A 233 0.56 9.32 3.41
C CYS A 233 0.70 7.79 3.38
N VAL A 234 0.47 7.20 2.21
CA VAL A 234 0.57 5.73 2.01
C VAL A 234 1.67 5.37 1.01
N ASN A 235 2.52 6.33 0.62
CA ASN A 235 3.58 6.14 -0.38
C ASN A 235 3.09 5.65 -1.77
N CYS A 236 1.96 6.19 -2.23
CA CYS A 236 1.42 5.87 -3.56
C CYS A 236 2.11 6.56 -4.73
N ARG A 237 3.01 7.52 -4.46
CA ARG A 237 3.81 8.31 -5.43
C ARG A 237 3.05 9.16 -6.45
N ASP A 238 1.71 9.13 -6.46
CA ASP A 238 0.85 10.00 -7.29
C ASP A 238 1.27 11.48 -7.29
N CYS A 239 1.61 12.04 -6.12
CA CYS A 239 2.01 13.44 -5.99
C CYS A 239 3.41 13.74 -6.56
N GLN A 240 4.28 12.73 -6.66
CA GLN A 240 5.58 12.86 -7.30
C GLN A 240 5.42 12.84 -8.83
N ASP A 241 4.63 11.89 -9.34
CA ASP A 241 4.41 11.69 -10.76
C ASP A 241 3.70 12.89 -11.42
N ILE A 242 2.75 13.53 -10.72
CA ILE A 242 1.99 14.68 -11.26
C ILE A 242 2.72 16.02 -11.10
N CYS A 243 3.87 16.06 -10.42
CA CYS A 243 4.58 17.31 -10.18
C CYS A 243 5.51 17.64 -11.37
N PRO A 244 5.22 18.66 -12.18
CA PRO A 244 6.03 18.97 -13.36
C PRO A 244 7.46 19.43 -12.99
N GLU A 245 7.62 19.99 -11.79
CA GLU A 245 8.91 20.49 -11.28
C GLU A 245 9.71 19.42 -10.51
N HIS A 246 9.16 18.21 -10.38
CA HIS A 246 9.74 17.13 -9.55
C HIS A 246 10.10 17.60 -8.12
N ALA A 247 9.25 18.46 -7.55
CA ALA A 247 9.50 19.11 -6.27
C ALA A 247 9.03 18.29 -5.05
N ILE A 248 8.43 17.11 -5.25
CA ILE A 248 7.87 16.29 -4.18
C ILE A 248 8.71 15.03 -3.96
N GLN A 249 9.08 14.78 -2.71
CA GLN A 249 9.73 13.54 -2.28
C GLN A 249 8.93 12.87 -1.16
N ILE A 250 8.80 11.55 -1.22
CA ILE A 250 8.26 10.74 -0.13
C ILE A 250 9.39 9.89 0.44
N ILE A 251 9.63 9.99 1.74
CA ILE A 251 10.64 9.19 2.45
C ILE A 251 9.98 8.33 3.52
N ALA A 252 10.57 7.17 3.83
CA ALA A 252 10.19 6.40 5.00
C ALA A 252 10.49 7.22 6.27
N ASP A 253 9.50 7.35 7.14
CA ASP A 253 9.61 8.13 8.37
C ASP A 253 8.59 7.60 9.37
N PHE A 254 9.04 6.66 10.19
CA PHE A 254 8.21 5.95 11.15
C PHE A 254 8.33 6.57 12.54
N GLN A 255 7.30 7.31 12.95
CA GLN A 255 7.22 8.01 14.23
C GLN A 255 5.77 8.36 14.57
N GLU A 256 5.52 8.86 15.77
CA GLU A 256 4.24 9.49 16.12
C GLU A 256 3.93 10.64 15.13
N LYS A 257 2.64 10.83 14.83
CA LYS A 257 2.22 11.82 13.84
C LYS A 257 2.70 13.22 14.24
N SER A 258 3.29 13.91 13.29
CA SER A 258 3.74 15.28 13.46
C SER A 258 3.02 16.20 12.48
N LYS A 259 2.67 17.40 12.94
CA LYS A 259 2.09 18.43 12.08
C LYS A 259 3.22 19.20 11.41
N LEU A 260 3.27 19.18 10.07
CA LEU A 260 4.21 19.98 9.29
C LEU A 260 3.45 21.12 8.60
N LEU A 261 3.98 22.35 8.75
CA LEU A 261 3.44 23.57 8.16
C LEU A 261 4.49 24.21 7.26
N GLU A 262 4.17 24.36 5.98
CA GLU A 262 5.03 25.04 5.01
C GLU A 262 4.39 26.39 4.65
N ASN A 263 5.00 27.48 5.11
CA ASN A 263 4.49 28.84 4.91
C ASN A 263 4.84 29.35 3.51
N PHE A 264 3.88 30.00 2.85
CA PHE A 264 4.09 30.69 1.59
C PHE A 264 3.43 32.06 1.63
N ARG A 265 3.72 32.87 0.61
CA ARG A 265 3.20 34.23 0.49
C ARG A 265 2.56 34.44 -0.87
N LYS A 266 1.54 35.28 -0.90
CA LYS A 266 0.91 35.78 -2.12
C LYS A 266 1.67 37.04 -2.56
N LYS A 267 2.06 37.10 -3.84
CA LYS A 267 2.70 38.26 -4.49
C LYS A 267 2.01 38.53 -5.82
N GLU A 268 2.20 39.73 -6.37
CA GLU A 268 1.77 40.06 -7.73
C GLU A 268 2.95 39.93 -8.70
N CYS A 269 2.71 39.36 -9.87
CA CYS A 269 3.75 39.15 -10.87
C CYS A 269 4.13 40.48 -11.53
N ARG A 270 5.44 40.81 -11.55
CA ARG A 270 5.93 42.04 -12.19
C ARG A 270 5.60 42.16 -13.69
N ASP A 271 5.50 41.03 -14.40
CA ASP A 271 5.31 41.02 -15.86
C ASP A 271 3.83 41.01 -16.28
N CYS A 272 2.97 40.23 -15.62
CA CYS A 272 1.56 40.09 -16.02
C CYS A 272 0.54 40.66 -15.01
N GLY A 273 0.99 41.16 -13.86
CA GLY A 273 0.15 41.68 -12.78
C GLY A 273 -0.65 40.62 -12.00
N GLN A 274 -0.67 39.36 -12.44
CA GLN A 274 -1.47 38.32 -11.80
C GLN A 274 -0.93 37.92 -10.42
N PRO A 275 -1.79 37.63 -9.43
CA PRO A 275 -1.36 37.12 -8.14
C PRO A 275 -0.84 35.69 -8.27
N PHE A 276 0.23 35.37 -7.54
CA PHE A 276 0.81 34.03 -7.45
C PHE A 276 1.33 33.73 -6.05
N HIS A 277 1.48 32.46 -5.73
CA HIS A 277 2.05 32.01 -4.46
C HIS A 277 3.51 31.60 -4.62
N THR A 278 4.32 31.85 -3.59
CA THR A 278 5.73 31.48 -3.57
C THR A 278 6.22 31.20 -2.15
N PHE A 279 7.10 30.21 -2.01
CA PHE A 279 7.87 30.02 -0.77
C PHE A 279 8.97 31.09 -0.62
N LYS A 280 9.50 31.57 -1.75
CA LYS A 280 10.62 32.52 -1.86
C LYS A 280 10.18 33.96 -1.71
N GLN A 281 10.93 34.74 -0.94
CA GLN A 281 10.66 36.17 -0.73
C GLN A 281 11.05 37.01 -1.94
N GLU A 282 12.18 36.67 -2.54
CA GLU A 282 12.85 37.34 -3.66
C GLU A 282 12.19 37.07 -5.02
N ARG A 283 11.27 36.10 -5.12
CA ARG A 283 10.61 35.77 -6.39
C ARG A 283 9.62 36.87 -6.80
N GLU A 284 9.83 37.50 -7.95
CA GLU A 284 8.99 38.61 -8.46
C GLU A 284 8.09 38.24 -9.64
N LYS A 285 8.35 37.08 -10.27
CA LYS A 285 7.59 36.58 -11.43
C LYS A 285 6.87 35.28 -11.09
N CYS A 286 5.65 35.13 -11.62
CA CYS A 286 4.92 33.87 -11.56
C CYS A 286 5.62 32.81 -12.43
N HIS A 287 5.32 31.53 -12.18
CA HIS A 287 5.94 30.42 -12.93
C HIS A 287 5.68 30.49 -14.44
N VAL A 288 4.47 30.90 -14.85
CA VAL A 288 4.12 31.06 -16.27
C VAL A 288 5.02 32.09 -16.94
N CYS A 289 5.18 33.29 -16.38
CA CYS A 289 6.04 34.33 -16.97
C CYS A 289 7.54 34.01 -16.87
N THR A 290 7.94 33.14 -15.93
CA THR A 290 9.34 32.68 -15.85
C THR A 290 9.66 31.71 -16.99
N GLY A 291 8.70 30.84 -17.35
CA GLY A 291 8.84 29.87 -18.43
C GLY A 291 8.38 30.36 -19.81
N ARG A 292 7.94 31.62 -19.93
CA ARG A 292 7.62 32.20 -21.24
C ARG A 292 8.91 32.43 -22.01
N ASP A 293 8.96 31.84 -23.19
CA ASP A 293 9.88 32.28 -24.23
C ASP A 293 9.42 33.66 -24.74
N PRO A 294 10.26 34.71 -24.68
CA PRO A 294 9.95 36.03 -25.22
C PRO A 294 9.67 36.01 -26.73
N GLU A 295 10.21 35.04 -27.47
CA GLU A 295 10.11 34.98 -28.94
C GLU A 295 8.75 34.48 -29.44
N TRP A 296 7.98 33.76 -28.61
CA TRP A 296 6.68 33.18 -28.99
C TRP A 296 5.56 34.21 -29.22
N LEU A 297 5.83 35.49 -28.93
CA LEU A 297 4.91 36.60 -29.16
C LEU A 297 5.44 37.61 -30.19
N SER A 298 6.57 37.35 -30.86
CA SER A 298 6.98 38.19 -31.99
C SER A 298 6.03 37.91 -33.16
N PRO A 299 5.21 38.88 -33.60
CA PRO A 299 4.43 38.74 -34.83
C PRO A 299 5.32 38.85 -36.08
N TYR A 300 6.64 38.94 -35.91
CA TYR A 300 7.64 39.19 -36.94
C TYR A 300 8.70 38.08 -36.99
N LEU A 301 8.26 36.83 -37.11
CA LEU A 301 9.04 35.77 -37.77
C LEU A 301 8.44 35.51 -39.14
#